data_AF-A0A353D9I8-F1
#
_entry.id   AF-A0A353D9I8-F1
#
_cell.length_a   1.000
_cell.length_b   1.000
_cell.length_c   1.000
_cell.angle_alpha   90.00
_cell.angle_beta   90.00
_cell.angle_gamma   90.00
#
_symmetry.space_group_name_H-M   'P 1'
#
loop_
_entity.id
_entity.type
_entity.pdbx_description
1 polymer ?
#
loop_
_entity_poly.entity_id
_entity_poly.type
_entity_poly.pdbx_seq_one_letter_code
_entity_poly.pdbx_strand_id
1 'polypeptide(L)'
;ALVRDPARAKARNALLGLSALIFLVLHLSPALPLPASVDILGRLKGWSDMGRKADELRQGLPDPARCFFLSDVYDTTAELAFYVPGQPRAFCVWADDRRMNQYDLWPGPQDRAGQDAIFVRKGLQGPLPPKITDLFAAVSEPIHFQSQHRGRPARSFTLYVCTGYKGTWYSDPSGRF
;
A
#
# COMPACT_ATOMS: atom_id res chain seq x y z
N ALA A 1 28.56 8.92 47.69
CA ALA A 1 28.84 8.54 46.28
C ALA A 1 28.01 7.32 45.93
N LEU A 2 27.10 7.41 44.95
CA LEU A 2 26.33 6.25 44.49
C LEU A 2 27.30 5.23 43.86
N VAL A 3 27.52 4.11 44.55
CA VAL A 3 28.33 3.00 44.03
C VAL A 3 27.65 2.49 42.76
N ARG A 4 28.31 2.66 41.61
CA ARG A 4 27.80 2.15 40.34
C ARG A 4 27.84 0.64 40.37
N ASP A 5 26.67 0.02 40.40
CA ASP A 5 26.52 -1.43 40.34
C ASP A 5 27.16 -1.98 39.04
N PRO A 6 28.22 -2.80 39.13
CA PRO A 6 28.90 -3.35 37.97
C PRO A 6 28.00 -4.27 37.13
N ALA A 7 26.96 -4.88 37.72
CA ALA A 7 25.98 -5.66 36.98
C ALA A 7 25.14 -4.77 36.04
N ARG A 8 24.77 -3.56 36.49
CA ARG A 8 24.07 -2.58 35.64
C ARG A 8 24.93 -2.08 34.48
N ALA A 9 26.24 -1.89 34.71
CA ALA A 9 27.16 -1.50 33.65
C ALA A 9 27.31 -2.60 32.57
N LYS A 10 27.42 -3.86 32.98
CA LYS A 10 27.46 -5.01 32.07
C LYS A 10 26.17 -5.16 31.27
N ALA A 11 25.01 -5.11 31.94
CA ALA A 11 23.71 -5.20 31.29
C ALA A 11 23.48 -4.07 30.27
N ARG A 12 23.85 -2.83 30.63
CA ARG A 12 23.80 -1.68 29.71
C ARG A 12 24.69 -1.90 28.48
N ASN A 13 25.93 -2.32 28.67
CA ASN A 13 26.85 -2.54 27.55
C ASN A 13 26.38 -3.70 26.65
N ALA A 14 25.81 -4.76 27.23
CA ALA A 14 25.20 -5.84 26.47
C ALA A 14 24.00 -5.36 25.65
N LEU A 15 23.12 -4.53 26.24
CA LEU A 15 21.99 -3.93 25.52
C LEU A 15 22.46 -3.04 24.37
N LEU A 16 23.46 -2.16 24.61
CA LEU A 16 24.01 -1.31 23.56
C LEU A 16 24.64 -2.14 22.42
N GLY A 17 25.37 -3.21 22.76
CA GLY A 17 25.93 -4.13 21.78
C GLY A 17 24.84 -4.82 20.96
N LEU A 18 23.78 -5.31 21.61
CA LEU A 18 22.64 -5.93 20.94
C LEU A 18 21.89 -4.92 20.04
N SER A 19 21.67 -3.70 20.51
CA SER A 19 21.05 -2.62 19.72
C SER A 19 21.88 -2.28 18.49
N ALA A 20 23.21 -2.17 18.63
CA ALA A 20 24.11 -1.92 17.51
C ALA A 20 24.07 -3.09 16.51
N LEU A 21 24.07 -4.33 16.99
CA LEU A 21 23.96 -5.51 16.13
C LEU A 21 22.64 -5.53 15.34
N ILE A 22 21.50 -5.32 16.02
CA ILE A 22 20.18 -5.25 15.37
C ILE A 22 20.15 -4.12 14.34
N PHE A 23 20.66 -2.94 14.69
CA PHE A 23 20.76 -1.81 13.76
C PHE A 23 21.57 -2.17 12.52
N LEU A 24 22.76 -2.76 12.68
CA LEU A 24 23.61 -3.16 11.56
C LEU A 24 22.92 -4.21 10.68
N VAL A 25 22.28 -5.23 11.29
CA VAL A 25 21.53 -6.25 10.55
C VAL A 25 20.42 -5.62 9.73
N LEU A 26 19.60 -4.74 10.32
CA LEU A 26 18.50 -4.07 9.62
C LEU A 26 18.98 -3.07 8.56
N HIS A 27 20.07 -2.36 8.82
CA HIS A 27 20.63 -1.38 7.89
C HIS A 27 21.27 -2.04 6.66
N LEU A 28 21.91 -3.19 6.86
CA LEU A 28 22.59 -3.92 5.80
C LEU A 28 21.68 -4.92 5.08
N SER A 29 20.57 -5.36 5.68
CA SER A 29 19.68 -6.36 5.06
C SER A 29 19.13 -5.97 3.68
N PRO A 30 18.88 -4.69 3.33
CA PRO A 30 18.47 -4.34 1.96
C PRO A 30 19.59 -4.52 0.92
N ALA A 31 20.86 -4.52 1.35
CA ALA A 31 22.01 -4.75 0.48
C ALA A 31 22.32 -6.25 0.30
N LEU A 32 21.96 -7.07 1.29
CA LEU A 32 22.15 -8.52 1.26
C LEU A 32 21.11 -9.21 0.34
N PRO A 33 21.50 -10.21 -0.47
CA PRO A 33 20.58 -10.98 -1.29
C PRO A 33 19.85 -12.03 -0.45
N LEU A 34 18.98 -11.59 0.46
CA LEU A 34 18.19 -12.49 1.30
C LEU A 34 17.08 -13.14 0.46
N PRO A 35 16.86 -14.47 0.59
CA PRO A 35 15.69 -15.12 0.03
C PRO A 35 14.39 -14.47 0.53
N ALA A 36 13.36 -14.42 -0.32
CA ALA A 36 12.08 -13.78 0.03
C ALA A 36 11.42 -14.38 1.29
N SER A 37 11.68 -15.65 1.61
CA SER A 37 11.18 -16.33 2.80
C SER A 37 11.76 -15.82 4.12
N VAL A 38 12.94 -15.19 4.09
CA VAL A 38 13.63 -14.66 5.28
C VAL A 38 13.81 -13.14 5.24
N ASP A 39 13.43 -12.49 4.13
CA ASP A 39 13.46 -11.03 4.00
C ASP A 39 12.28 -10.36 4.72
N ILE A 40 12.46 -10.16 6.04
CA ILE A 40 11.49 -9.47 6.91
C ILE A 40 11.17 -8.05 6.39
N LEU A 41 12.12 -7.41 5.69
CA LEU A 41 11.94 -6.07 5.14
C LEU A 41 11.33 -6.07 3.73
N GLY A 42 11.11 -7.24 3.12
CA GLY A 42 10.49 -7.36 1.79
C GLY A 42 9.15 -6.64 1.72
N ARG A 43 8.40 -6.63 2.83
CA ARG A 43 7.11 -5.91 2.94
C ARG A 43 7.22 -4.39 2.79
N LEU A 44 8.40 -3.80 2.99
CA LEU A 44 8.65 -2.37 2.90
C LEU A 44 9.17 -1.94 1.51
N LYS A 45 9.42 -2.90 0.61
CA LYS A 45 10.04 -2.66 -0.69
C LYS A 45 9.01 -2.61 -1.80
N GLY A 46 9.30 -1.83 -2.85
CA GLY A 46 8.52 -1.81 -4.11
C GLY A 46 7.40 -0.77 -4.18
N TRP A 47 7.08 -0.08 -3.08
CA TRP A 47 5.98 0.89 -3.03
C TRP A 47 6.16 2.10 -3.94
N SER A 48 7.36 2.67 -3.98
CA SER A 48 7.68 3.79 -4.90
C SER A 48 7.49 3.42 -6.38
N ASP A 49 7.79 2.17 -6.74
CA ASP A 49 7.66 1.70 -8.12
C ASP A 49 6.19 1.39 -8.46
N MET A 50 5.44 0.85 -7.50
CA MET A 50 3.98 0.72 -7.60
C MET A 50 3.31 2.08 -7.79
N GLY A 51 3.69 3.09 -6.99
CA GLY A 51 3.15 4.45 -7.09
C GLY A 51 3.42 5.10 -8.46
N ARG A 52 4.65 4.94 -8.99
CA ARG A 52 4.96 5.36 -10.37
C ARG A 52 4.13 4.62 -11.41
N LYS A 53 3.95 3.30 -11.27
CA LYS A 53 3.15 2.54 -12.23
C LYS A 53 1.68 2.95 -12.21
N ALA A 54 1.12 3.20 -11.03
CA ALA A 54 -0.24 3.71 -10.90
C ALA A 54 -0.38 5.09 -11.57
N ASP A 55 0.64 5.94 -11.44
CA ASP A 55 0.66 7.25 -12.09
C ASP A 55 0.82 7.18 -13.60
N GLU A 56 1.65 6.25 -14.10
CA GLU A 56 1.79 5.96 -15.52
C GLU A 56 0.44 5.57 -16.13
N LEU A 57 -0.34 4.73 -15.44
CA LEU A 57 -1.70 4.37 -15.88
C LEU A 57 -2.64 5.58 -15.86
N ARG A 58 -2.57 6.43 -14.82
CA ARG A 58 -3.34 7.68 -14.75
C ARG A 58 -3.01 8.62 -15.90
N GLN A 59 -1.73 8.79 -16.23
CA GLN A 59 -1.27 9.65 -17.32
C GLN A 59 -1.71 9.14 -18.70
N GLY A 60 -1.97 7.84 -18.83
CA GLY A 60 -2.54 7.23 -20.04
C GLY A 60 -4.06 7.42 -20.22
N LEU A 61 -4.76 8.01 -19.25
CA LEU A 61 -6.20 8.27 -19.34
C LEU A 61 -6.52 9.49 -20.22
N PRO A 62 -7.75 9.59 -20.75
CA PRO A 62 -8.18 10.76 -21.51
C PRO A 62 -8.11 12.07 -20.71
N ASP A 63 -8.41 12.02 -19.40
CA ASP A 63 -8.27 13.16 -18.49
C ASP A 63 -7.55 12.73 -17.20
N PRO A 64 -6.21 12.78 -17.17
CA PRO A 64 -5.41 12.39 -16.02
C PRO A 64 -5.64 13.21 -14.76
N ALA A 65 -6.20 14.42 -14.88
CA ALA A 65 -6.52 15.28 -13.73
C ALA A 65 -7.82 14.88 -13.05
N ARG A 66 -8.73 14.22 -13.79
CA ARG A 66 -9.99 13.66 -13.29
C ARG A 66 -9.87 12.17 -13.04
N CYS A 67 -8.86 11.80 -12.24
CA CYS A 67 -8.61 10.44 -11.83
C CYS A 67 -8.27 10.37 -10.33
N PHE A 68 -8.79 9.37 -9.63
CA PHE A 68 -8.44 9.09 -8.24
C PHE A 68 -7.89 7.67 -8.06
N PHE A 69 -7.32 7.40 -6.89
CA PHE A 69 -6.68 6.13 -6.57
C PHE A 69 -7.42 5.41 -5.46
N LEU A 70 -7.54 4.09 -5.57
CA LEU A 70 -8.20 3.29 -4.53
C LEU A 70 -7.64 1.88 -4.40
N SER A 71 -7.88 1.27 -3.24
CA SER A 71 -7.57 -0.12 -2.94
C SER A 71 -8.62 -0.71 -1.98
N ASP A 72 -8.60 -2.03 -1.80
CA ASP A 72 -9.46 -2.79 -0.88
C ASP A 72 -8.86 -2.94 0.53
N VAL A 73 -7.57 -2.64 0.70
CA VAL A 73 -6.85 -2.77 1.97
C VAL A 73 -6.15 -1.47 2.38
N TYR A 74 -6.15 -1.21 3.69
CA TYR A 74 -5.68 0.07 4.26
C TYR A 74 -4.22 0.36 3.95
N ASP A 75 -3.38 -0.68 3.94
CA ASP A 75 -1.94 -0.53 3.76
C ASP A 75 -1.62 -0.14 2.32
N THR A 76 -2.16 -0.82 1.30
CA THR A 76 -2.02 -0.37 -0.10
C THR A 76 -2.59 1.03 -0.31
N THR A 77 -3.72 1.34 0.34
CA THR A 77 -4.34 2.67 0.23
C THR A 77 -3.40 3.76 0.77
N ALA A 78 -2.77 3.54 1.92
CA ALA A 78 -1.80 4.48 2.49
C ALA A 78 -0.58 4.64 1.59
N GLU A 79 -0.08 3.54 1.03
CA GLU A 79 1.08 3.55 0.15
C GLU A 79 0.78 4.26 -1.18
N LEU A 80 -0.45 4.15 -1.71
CA LEU A 80 -0.90 4.94 -2.86
C LEU A 80 -0.84 6.45 -2.55
N ALA A 81 -1.40 6.87 -1.41
CA ALA A 81 -1.39 8.28 -1.02
C ALA A 81 0.03 8.82 -0.80
N PHE A 82 0.97 7.97 -0.37
CA PHE A 82 2.36 8.37 -0.09
C PHE A 82 3.25 8.36 -1.35
N TYR A 83 3.15 7.33 -2.18
CA TYR A 83 4.12 7.08 -3.27
C TYR A 83 3.65 7.46 -4.67
N VAL A 84 2.35 7.68 -4.90
CA VAL A 84 1.91 8.23 -6.17
C VAL A 84 2.40 9.68 -6.29
N PRO A 85 3.06 10.07 -7.40
CA PRO A 85 3.47 11.45 -7.66
C PRO A 85 2.32 12.44 -7.46
N GLY A 86 2.63 13.55 -6.77
CA GLY A 86 1.61 14.53 -6.36
C GLY A 86 0.86 14.18 -5.07
N GLN A 87 1.12 13.01 -4.47
CA GLN A 87 0.53 12.55 -3.20
C GLN A 87 -0.99 12.76 -3.12
N PRO A 88 -1.75 12.29 -4.11
CA PRO A 88 -3.19 12.45 -4.13
C PRO A 88 -3.82 11.70 -2.97
N ARG A 89 -5.00 12.16 -2.54
CA ARG A 89 -5.82 11.37 -1.62
C ARG A 89 -6.20 10.04 -2.27
N ALA A 90 -5.96 8.94 -1.56
CA ALA A 90 -6.39 7.60 -1.94
C ALA A 90 -7.56 7.12 -1.06
N PHE A 91 -8.40 6.24 -1.61
CA PHE A 91 -9.61 5.75 -0.97
C PHE A 91 -9.53 4.24 -0.70
N CYS A 92 -9.96 3.80 0.48
CA CYS A 92 -10.03 2.37 0.81
C CYS A 92 -11.48 1.92 0.68
N VAL A 93 -11.80 1.13 -0.33
CA VAL A 93 -13.15 0.60 -0.51
C VAL A 93 -13.38 -0.61 0.39
N TRP A 94 -14.62 -0.78 0.85
CA TRP A 94 -15.02 -1.97 1.58
C TRP A 94 -15.40 -3.11 0.62
N ALA A 95 -14.40 -3.80 0.05
CA ALA A 95 -14.62 -4.89 -0.90
C ALA A 95 -15.14 -6.19 -0.24
N ASP A 96 -14.52 -6.58 0.87
CA ASP A 96 -14.77 -7.85 1.57
C ASP A 96 -15.32 -7.63 2.98
N ASP A 97 -15.80 -8.69 3.65
CA ASP A 97 -16.11 -8.65 5.09
C ASP A 97 -14.81 -8.52 5.90
N ARG A 98 -14.42 -7.28 6.20
CA ARG A 98 -13.22 -6.93 6.96
C ARG A 98 -13.58 -6.18 8.23
N ARG A 99 -12.63 -6.04 9.14
CA ARG A 99 -12.77 -5.07 10.24
C ARG A 99 -12.70 -3.64 9.70
N MET A 100 -13.37 -2.74 10.39
CA MET A 100 -13.22 -1.31 10.19
C MET A 100 -11.77 -0.91 10.36
N ASN A 101 -11.34 0.06 9.56
CA ASN A 101 -10.05 0.70 9.67
C ASN A 101 -10.23 2.22 9.59
N GLN A 102 -9.14 2.96 9.76
CA GLN A 102 -9.18 4.42 9.78
C GLN A 102 -9.87 5.04 8.55
N TYR A 103 -9.76 4.44 7.35
CA TYR A 103 -10.37 4.96 6.13
C TYR A 103 -11.88 5.01 6.16
N ASP A 104 -12.52 4.19 7.00
CA ASP A 104 -13.97 4.14 7.14
C ASP A 104 -14.52 5.33 7.97
N LEU A 105 -13.64 6.09 8.62
CA LEU A 105 -14.00 7.29 9.37
C LEU A 105 -14.09 8.54 8.50
N TRP A 106 -13.55 8.51 7.27
CA TRP A 106 -13.58 9.65 6.34
C TRP A 106 -14.57 9.41 5.20
N PRO A 107 -15.16 10.47 4.61
CA PRO A 107 -16.03 10.33 3.45
C PRO A 107 -15.32 9.64 2.28
N GLY A 108 -16.08 8.86 1.51
CA GLY A 108 -15.60 8.27 0.27
C GLY A 108 -15.40 9.30 -0.87
N PRO A 109 -15.23 8.84 -2.11
CA PRO A 109 -15.08 9.68 -3.28
C PRO A 109 -16.43 10.09 -3.90
N GLN A 110 -17.51 10.28 -3.12
CA GLN A 110 -18.83 10.58 -3.68
C GLN A 110 -18.85 11.85 -4.55
N ASP A 111 -17.94 12.79 -4.29
CA ASP A 111 -17.71 14.02 -5.07
C ASP A 111 -17.01 13.77 -6.43
N ARG A 112 -16.62 12.52 -6.72
CA ARG A 112 -15.82 12.13 -7.91
C ARG A 112 -16.65 11.46 -9.00
N ALA A 113 -17.97 11.57 -8.97
CA ALA A 113 -18.82 10.98 -10.00
C ALA A 113 -18.37 11.38 -11.42
N GLY A 114 -18.35 10.39 -12.32
CA GLY A 114 -17.87 10.51 -13.69
C GLY A 114 -16.35 10.62 -13.86
N GLN A 115 -15.56 10.54 -12.79
CA GLN A 115 -14.10 10.44 -12.87
C GLN A 115 -13.65 8.99 -13.10
N ASP A 116 -12.46 8.83 -13.63
CA ASP A 116 -11.80 7.53 -13.74
C ASP A 116 -11.02 7.22 -12.46
N ALA A 117 -10.57 5.98 -12.31
CA ALA A 117 -9.77 5.58 -11.17
C ALA A 117 -8.76 4.48 -11.50
N ILE A 118 -7.66 4.47 -10.74
CA ILE A 118 -6.71 3.37 -10.73
C ILE A 118 -6.91 2.57 -9.45
N PHE A 119 -7.38 1.33 -9.61
CA PHE A 119 -7.54 0.38 -8.51
C PHE A 119 -6.28 -0.45 -8.36
N VAL A 120 -5.76 -0.60 -7.14
CA VAL A 120 -4.57 -1.44 -6.88
C VAL A 120 -4.85 -2.50 -5.82
N ARG A 121 -4.49 -3.75 -6.11
CA ARG A 121 -4.50 -4.89 -5.18
C ARG A 121 -3.10 -5.45 -4.97
N LYS A 122 -2.88 -6.02 -3.79
CA LYS A 122 -1.63 -6.75 -3.50
C LYS A 122 -1.64 -8.12 -4.15
N GLY A 123 -0.48 -8.53 -4.63
CA GLY A 123 -0.26 -9.83 -5.25
C GLY A 123 -0.80 -9.90 -6.67
N LEU A 124 -0.70 -11.09 -7.25
CA LEU A 124 -1.31 -11.44 -8.53
C LEU A 124 -2.75 -11.88 -8.27
N GLN A 125 -3.70 -11.09 -8.76
CA GLN A 125 -5.13 -11.25 -8.50
C GLN A 125 -5.92 -11.41 -9.80
N GLY A 126 -7.01 -12.17 -9.77
CA GLY A 126 -7.92 -12.28 -10.90
C GLY A 126 -8.81 -11.04 -11.10
N PRO A 127 -9.95 -11.17 -11.80
CA PRO A 127 -10.93 -10.10 -11.95
C PRO A 127 -11.40 -9.53 -10.60
N LEU A 128 -11.80 -8.25 -10.61
CA LEU A 128 -12.39 -7.60 -9.43
C LEU A 128 -13.77 -8.23 -9.10
N PRO A 129 -14.15 -8.29 -7.81
CA PRO A 129 -15.48 -8.76 -7.43
C PRO A 129 -16.57 -7.77 -7.88
N PRO A 130 -17.83 -8.24 -8.08
CA PRO A 130 -18.95 -7.41 -8.54
C PRO A 130 -19.13 -6.12 -7.74
N LYS A 131 -18.97 -6.19 -6.41
CA LYS A 131 -19.06 -5.05 -5.50
C LYS A 131 -18.10 -3.90 -5.86
N ILE A 132 -17.01 -4.18 -6.56
CA ILE A 132 -16.09 -3.14 -7.04
C ILE A 132 -16.38 -2.78 -8.49
N THR A 133 -16.61 -3.75 -9.37
CA THR A 133 -16.90 -3.47 -10.78
C THR A 133 -18.17 -2.64 -10.94
N ASP A 134 -19.17 -2.86 -10.09
CA ASP A 134 -20.46 -2.16 -10.13
C ASP A 134 -20.33 -0.67 -9.80
N LEU A 135 -19.23 -0.23 -9.18
CA LEU A 135 -18.93 1.17 -8.91
C LEU A 135 -18.58 1.97 -10.16
N PHE A 136 -18.23 1.30 -11.27
CA PHE A 136 -17.69 1.92 -12.47
C PHE A 136 -18.50 1.53 -13.71
N ALA A 137 -18.41 2.33 -14.77
CA ALA A 137 -19.02 2.03 -16.06
C ALA A 137 -18.32 0.84 -16.74
N ALA A 138 -16.99 0.80 -16.67
CA ALA A 138 -16.19 -0.33 -17.12
C ALA A 138 -14.90 -0.46 -16.30
N VAL A 139 -14.37 -1.68 -16.23
CA VAL A 139 -13.10 -2.00 -15.58
C VAL A 139 -12.25 -2.81 -16.56
N SER A 140 -10.97 -2.51 -16.66
CA SER A 140 -10.02 -3.25 -17.51
C SER A 140 -9.79 -4.67 -17.00
N GLU A 141 -9.21 -5.51 -17.87
CA GLU A 141 -8.57 -6.74 -17.43
C GLU A 141 -7.45 -6.47 -16.39
N PRO A 142 -7.11 -7.46 -15.54
CA PRO A 142 -6.04 -7.33 -14.55
C PRO A 142 -4.69 -7.00 -15.18
N ILE A 143 -4.05 -5.93 -14.69
CA ILE A 143 -2.69 -5.54 -15.07
C ILE A 143 -1.73 -6.03 -13.98
N HIS A 144 -1.11 -7.18 -14.21
CA HIS A 144 -0.10 -7.71 -13.31
C HIS A 144 1.20 -6.92 -13.39
N PHE A 145 1.69 -6.48 -12.23
CA PHE A 145 2.88 -5.65 -12.13
C PHE A 145 3.82 -6.18 -11.04
N GLN A 146 5.04 -6.52 -11.44
CA GLN A 146 6.11 -6.86 -10.51
C GLN A 146 6.92 -5.60 -10.20
N SER A 147 6.70 -5.03 -9.02
CA SER A 147 7.46 -3.85 -8.59
C SER A 147 8.94 -4.18 -8.39
N GLN A 148 9.77 -3.15 -8.45
CA GLN A 148 11.19 -3.22 -8.19
C GLN A 148 11.62 -2.32 -7.02
N HIS A 149 12.70 -2.71 -6.36
CA HIS A 149 13.41 -1.88 -5.40
C HIS A 149 14.91 -2.03 -5.65
N ARG A 150 15.58 -0.92 -6.00
CA ARG A 150 17.02 -0.90 -6.34
C ARG A 150 17.38 -1.92 -7.44
N GLY A 151 16.56 -1.99 -8.49
CA GLY A 151 16.76 -2.88 -9.64
C GLY A 151 16.52 -4.36 -9.37
N ARG A 152 16.00 -4.73 -8.20
CA ARG A 152 15.62 -6.11 -7.85
C ARG A 152 14.11 -6.26 -7.73
N PRO A 153 13.54 -7.42 -8.12
CA PRO A 153 12.12 -7.70 -7.89
C PRO A 153 11.74 -7.54 -6.42
N ALA A 154 10.61 -6.88 -6.18
CA ALA A 154 10.00 -6.68 -4.88
C ALA A 154 8.60 -7.35 -4.86
N ARG A 155 7.56 -6.59 -4.50
CA ARG A 155 6.18 -7.12 -4.38
C ARG A 155 5.47 -7.14 -5.72
N SER A 156 4.62 -8.13 -5.95
CA SER A 156 3.69 -8.10 -7.07
C SER A 156 2.41 -7.34 -6.67
N PHE A 157 1.83 -6.66 -7.65
CA PHE A 157 0.57 -5.94 -7.56
C PHE A 157 -0.28 -6.30 -8.76
N THR A 158 -1.59 -6.08 -8.62
CA THR A 158 -2.52 -6.11 -9.74
C THR A 158 -3.25 -4.79 -9.78
N LEU A 159 -3.16 -4.10 -10.92
CA LEU A 159 -3.77 -2.81 -11.15
C LEU A 159 -4.93 -2.96 -12.14
N TYR A 160 -5.92 -2.08 -12.03
CA TYR A 160 -7.05 -2.01 -12.94
C TYR A 160 -7.30 -0.55 -13.28
N VAL A 161 -7.62 -0.31 -14.55
CA VAL A 161 -8.15 0.97 -15.01
C VAL A 161 -9.66 0.88 -14.90
N CYS A 162 -10.23 1.71 -14.04
CA CYS A 162 -11.66 1.80 -13.80
C CYS A 162 -12.17 3.10 -14.41
N THR A 163 -13.20 3.04 -15.25
CA THR A 163 -13.70 4.21 -16.00
C THR A 163 -15.11 4.58 -15.59
N GLY A 164 -15.39 5.88 -15.56
CA GLY A 164 -16.74 6.40 -15.31
C GLY A 164 -17.32 5.96 -13.96
N TYR A 165 -16.71 6.40 -12.85
CA TYR A 165 -17.20 6.14 -11.51
C TYR A 165 -18.65 6.62 -11.33
N LYS A 166 -19.54 5.77 -10.82
CA LYS A 166 -20.98 6.02 -10.75
C LYS A 166 -21.43 6.89 -9.57
N GLY A 167 -20.51 7.29 -8.68
CA GLY A 167 -20.83 8.11 -7.50
C GLY A 167 -21.37 7.33 -6.30
N THR A 168 -21.48 6.01 -6.39
CA THR A 168 -21.89 5.13 -5.28
C THR A 168 -20.67 4.65 -4.49
N TRP A 169 -20.75 4.61 -3.16
CA TRP A 169 -19.65 4.15 -2.32
C TRP A 169 -20.15 3.21 -1.23
N TYR A 170 -19.51 2.06 -1.10
CA TYR A 170 -19.85 1.10 -0.06
C TYR A 170 -19.09 1.44 1.23
N SER A 171 -19.85 1.66 2.29
CA SER A 171 -19.38 1.72 3.68
C SER A 171 -20.20 0.74 4.51
N ASP A 172 -19.54 -0.03 5.37
CA ASP A 172 -20.23 -0.86 6.36
C ASP A 172 -20.23 -0.13 7.72
N PRO A 173 -21.40 0.20 8.30
CA PRO A 173 -21.51 0.79 9.62
C PRO A 173 -21.44 -0.25 10.75
N SER A 174 -21.01 -1.49 10.49
CA SER A 174 -21.05 -2.61 11.46
C SER A 174 -20.38 -2.33 12.81
N GLY A 175 -19.53 -1.30 12.93
CA GLY A 175 -18.87 -0.95 14.18
C GLY A 175 -17.86 -2.01 14.64
N ARG A 176 -17.51 -2.96 13.76
CA ARG A 176 -16.58 -4.05 14.03
C ARG A 176 -15.15 -3.57 13.80
N PHE A 177 -14.51 -3.07 14.87
CA PHE A 177 -13.10 -2.64 14.87
C PHE A 177 -12.11 -3.81 15.10
#